data_AF-A0A924UX12-F1
#
_entry.id   AF-A0A924UX12-F1
#
_cell.length_a   1.000
_cell.length_b   1.000
_cell.length_c   1.000
_cell.angle_alpha   90.00
_cell.angle_beta   90.00
_cell.angle_gamma   90.00
#
_symmetry.space_group_name_H-M   'P 1'
#
loop_
_entity.id
_entity.type
_entity.pdbx_description
1 polymer ?
#
loop_
_entity_poly.entity_id
_entity_poly.type
_entity_poly.pdbx_seq_one_letter_code
_entity_poly.pdbx_strand_id
1 'polypeptide(L)' 'GQTEIIQKKLEQLLKEVILPNQDFQIAHRWSGIMGIGNSKNSIVSQLSDTVYCGVRLGGMGVAIGSLIGTELADLV' A
#
# COMPACT_ATOMS: atom_id res chain seq x y z
N GLY A 1 -10.26 -7.33 -7.53
CA GLY A 1 -9.95 -5.91 -7.80
C GLY A 1 -9.26 -5.69 -9.15
N GLN A 2 -9.57 -6.48 -10.18
CA GLN A 2 -9.04 -6.28 -11.54
C GLN A 2 -10.20 -6.09 -12.51
N THR A 3 -10.91 -4.97 -12.38
CA THR A 3 -12.04 -4.67 -13.26
C THR A 3 -11.53 -4.09 -14.58
N GLU A 4 -12.28 -4.26 -15.67
CA GLU A 4 -11.90 -3.69 -16.98
C GLU A 4 -11.67 -2.18 -16.91
N ILE A 5 -12.51 -1.46 -16.16
CA ILE A 5 -12.41 -0.01 -16.01
C ILE A 5 -11.05 0.38 -15.43
N ILE A 6 -10.60 -0.32 -14.38
CA ILE A 6 -9.30 -0.05 -13.74
C ILE A 6 -8.15 -0.44 -14.67
N GLN A 7 -8.20 -1.61 -15.30
CA GLN A 7 -7.12 -2.07 -16.17
C GLN A 7 -6.94 -1.16 -17.39
N LYS A 8 -8.04 -0.74 -18.03
CA LYS A 8 -8.01 0.24 -19.14
C LYS A 8 -7.37 1.55 -18.70
N LYS A 9 -7.70 2.05 -17.50
CA LYS A 9 -7.10 3.29 -17.00
C LYS A 9 -5.61 3.16 -16.69
N LEU A 10 -5.18 2.05 -16.10
CA LEU A 10 -3.77 1.78 -15.82
C LEU A 10 -2.95 1.66 -17.11
N GLU A 11 -3.47 0.96 -18.12
CA GLU A 11 -2.82 0.84 -19.43
C GLU A 11 -2.76 2.15 -20.19
N GLN A 12 -3.81 2.98 -20.08
CA GLN A 12 -3.79 4.35 -20.62
C GLN A 12 -2.64 5.15 -20.00
N LEU A 13 -2.50 5.13 -18.67
CA LEU A 13 -1.42 5.84 -17.97
C LEU A 13 -0.03 5.31 -18.36
N LEU A 14 0.11 4.00 -18.55
CA LEU A 14 1.37 3.41 -19.04
C LEU A 14 1.71 3.94 -20.44
N LYS A 15 0.75 3.98 -21.37
CA LYS A 15 0.96 4.42 -22.75
C LYS A 15 1.18 5.94 -22.88
N GLU A 16 0.48 6.73 -22.07
CA GLU A 16 0.43 8.19 -22.26
C GLU A 16 1.40 8.94 -21.35
N VAL A 17 1.71 8.40 -20.16
CA VAL A 17 2.44 9.14 -19.11
C VAL A 17 3.77 8.47 -18.76
N ILE A 18 3.77 7.16 -18.49
CA ILE A 18 4.94 6.49 -17.91
C ILE A 18 5.92 6.01 -19.00
N LEU A 19 5.41 5.41 -20.07
CA LEU A 19 6.18 4.79 -21.16
C LEU A 19 5.67 5.23 -22.55
N PRO A 20 5.64 6.55 -22.86
CA PRO A 20 5.19 7.01 -24.16
C PRO A 20 6.11 6.51 -25.29
N ASN A 21 5.49 6.08 -26.39
CA ASN A 21 6.17 5.56 -27.60
C ASN A 21 7.07 4.33 -27.36
N GLN A 22 6.81 3.59 -26.28
CA GLN A 22 7.52 2.35 -25.98
C GLN A 22 6.53 1.20 -25.87
N ASP A 23 6.77 0.13 -26.63
CA ASP A 23 5.98 -1.10 -26.52
C ASP A 23 6.27 -1.82 -25.20
N PHE A 24 5.22 -2.38 -24.59
CA PHE A 24 5.32 -3.14 -23.36
C PHE A 24 4.37 -4.34 -23.36
N GLN A 25 4.68 -5.33 -22.54
CA GLN A 25 3.81 -6.45 -22.23
C GLN A 25 3.54 -6.50 -20.74
N ILE A 26 2.30 -6.81 -20.36
CA ILE A 26 1.93 -6.98 -18.95
C ILE A 26 2.22 -8.43 -18.55
N ALA A 27 3.29 -8.63 -17.77
CA ALA A 27 3.66 -9.96 -17.28
C ALA A 27 2.63 -10.52 -16.29
N HIS A 28 2.19 -9.68 -15.33
CA HIS A 28 1.25 -10.09 -14.28
C HIS A 28 0.31 -8.96 -13.90
N ARG A 29 -0.88 -9.33 -13.42
CA ARG A 29 -1.85 -8.43 -12.81
C ARG A 29 -2.27 -8.98 -11.46
N TRP A 30 -2.32 -8.11 -10.47
CA TRP A 30 -2.77 -8.44 -9.13
C TRP A 30 -3.57 -7.27 -8.56
N SER A 31 -4.34 -7.53 -7.51
CA SER A 31 -5.04 -6.48 -6.76
C SER A 31 -4.94 -6.78 -5.28
N GLY A 32 -4.56 -5.77 -4.49
CA GLY A 32 -4.52 -5.86 -3.03
C GLY A 32 -5.70 -5.15 -2.38
N ILE A 33 -5.93 -5.46 -1.10
CA ILE A 33 -6.86 -4.74 -0.24
C ILE A 33 -6.04 -3.73 0.58
N MET A 34 -6.44 -2.46 0.57
CA MET A 34 -5.82 -1.45 1.40
C MET A 34 -6.52 -1.38 2.76
N GLY A 35 -5.79 -1.56 3.85
CA GLY A 35 -6.28 -1.37 5.22
C GLY A 35 -6.35 0.11 5.61
N ILE A 36 -7.15 0.91 4.90
CA ILE A 36 -7.32 2.36 5.16
C ILE A 36 -8.60 2.56 5.98
N GLY A 37 -8.58 3.49 6.93
CA GLY A 37 -9.79 3.92 7.64
C GLY A 37 -10.04 5.42 7.45
N ASN A 38 -10.89 6.02 8.28
CA ASN A 38 -11.28 7.43 8.17
C ASN A 38 -10.11 8.44 8.26
N SER A 39 -8.97 7.98 8.75
CA SER A 39 -7.70 8.73 8.76
C SER A 39 -6.62 7.92 8.04
N LYS A 40 -5.71 8.62 7.35
CA LYS A 40 -4.53 8.06 6.69
C LYS A 40 -3.37 7.80 7.64
N ASN A 41 -3.49 8.18 8.91
CA ASN A 41 -2.45 7.99 9.90
C ASN A 41 -2.34 6.51 10.29
N SER A 42 -1.10 6.05 10.49
CA SER A 42 -0.81 4.77 11.11
C SER A 42 -1.31 4.75 12.55
N ILE A 43 -1.59 3.55 13.04
CA ILE A 43 -1.88 3.30 14.45
C ILE A 43 -0.75 2.44 14.99
N VAL A 44 -0.07 2.95 16.02
CA VAL A 44 0.93 2.22 16.82
C VAL A 44 0.47 2.29 18.27
N SER A 45 0.15 1.14 18.86
CA SER A 45 -0.38 1.08 20.23
C SER A 45 -0.24 -0.30 20.87
N GLN A 46 -0.13 -0.33 22.20
CA GLN A 46 -0.31 -1.54 23.00
C GLN A 46 -1.80 -1.84 23.19
N LEU A 47 -2.21 -3.08 22.95
CA LEU A 47 -3.58 -3.57 23.11
C LEU A 47 -3.78 -4.37 24.41
N SER A 48 -2.73 -5.05 24.88
CA SER A 48 -2.67 -5.74 26.18
C SER A 48 -1.21 -6.00 26.59
N ASP A 49 -0.98 -6.61 27.77
CA ASP A 49 0.33 -6.86 28.37
C ASP A 49 1.38 -7.44 27.40
N THR A 50 0.96 -8.24 26.42
CA THR A 50 1.87 -8.86 25.45
C THR A 50 1.38 -8.72 24.00
N VAL A 51 0.49 -7.77 23.71
CA VAL A 51 -0.09 -7.57 22.37
C VAL A 51 0.05 -6.12 21.96
N TYR A 52 0.68 -5.90 20.81
CA TYR A 52 0.94 -4.58 20.22
C TYR A 52 0.48 -4.58 18.76
N CYS A 53 0.08 -3.42 18.24
CA CYS A 53 -0.37 -3.30 16.86
C CYS A 53 0.28 -2.10 16.15
N GLY A 54 0.76 -2.36 14.93
CA GLY A 54 1.19 -1.36 13.95
C GLY A 54 0.37 -1.54 12.68
N VAL A 55 -0.75 -0.83 12.56
CA VAL A 55 -1.74 -1.04 11.49
C VAL A 55 -2.12 0.26 10.78
N ARG A 56 -2.93 0.14 9.72
CA ARG A 56 -3.49 1.28 8.97
C ARG A 56 -2.46 2.24 8.41
N LEU A 57 -1.46 1.70 7.72
CA LEU A 57 -0.34 2.46 7.16
C LEU A 57 -0.70 3.36 5.95
N GLY A 58 -1.97 3.70 5.74
CA GLY A 58 -2.41 4.71 4.76
C GLY A 58 -2.05 4.43 3.29
N GLY A 59 -1.77 3.18 2.92
CA GLY A 59 -1.23 2.82 1.59
C GLY A 59 0.28 3.05 1.44
N MET A 60 0.95 3.52 2.48
CA MET A 60 2.39 3.82 2.53
C MET A 60 3.19 2.73 3.25
N GLY A 61 2.60 1.58 3.55
CA GLY A 61 3.20 0.57 4.43
C GLY A 61 4.59 0.09 4.03
N VAL A 62 4.90 0.06 2.74
CA VAL A 62 6.25 -0.25 2.24
C VAL A 62 7.25 0.86 2.57
N ALA A 63 6.83 2.12 2.44
CA ALA A 63 7.70 3.28 2.66
C ALA A 63 8.02 3.52 4.14
N ILE A 64 7.03 3.33 5.03
CA ILE A 64 7.16 3.63 6.47
C ILE A 64 7.33 2.38 7.34
N GLY A 65 7.39 1.19 6.75
CA GLY A 65 7.36 -0.08 7.50
C GLY A 65 8.50 -0.22 8.52
N SER A 66 9.71 0.25 8.17
CA SER A 66 10.85 0.23 9.10
C SER A 66 10.63 1.16 10.29
N LEU A 67 10.14 2.39 10.06
CA LEU A 67 9.82 3.35 11.12
C LEU A 67 8.80 2.77 12.10
N ILE A 68 7.71 2.20 11.58
CA ILE A 68 6.67 1.58 12.41
C ILE A 68 7.23 0.39 13.20
N GLY A 69 8.17 -0.37 12.61
CA GLY A 69 8.87 -1.43 13.31
C GLY A 69 9.70 -0.92 14.50
N THR A 70 10.41 0.20 14.32
CA THR A 70 11.14 0.85 15.42
C THR A 70 10.19 1.35 16.50
N GLU A 71 9.12 2.06 16.14
CA GLU A 71 8.14 2.57 17.11
C GLU A 71 7.48 1.44 17.90
N LEU A 72 7.23 0.28 17.29
CA LEU A 72 6.72 -0.89 17.98
C LEU A 72 7.75 -1.51 18.93
N ALA A 73 9.03 -1.53 18.54
CA ALA A 73 10.09 -2.04 19.39
C ALA A 73 10.29 -1.17 20.65
N ASP A 74 10.10 0.15 20.53
CA ASP A 74 10.19 1.09 21.66
C ASP A 74 9.03 0.96 22.66
N LEU A 75 7.96 0.23 22.33
CA LEU A 75 6.84 -0.06 23.22
C LEU A 75 7.00 -1.34 24.07
N VAL A 76 8.06 -2.12 23.82
CA VAL A 76 8.33 -3.42 24.48
C VAL A 76 9.38 -3.26 25.57
#